data_AF-A0A6P0RQF6-F1
#
_entry.id   AF-A0A6P0RQF6-F1
#
_cell.length_a   1.000
_cell.length_b   1.000
_cell.length_c   1.000
_cell.angle_alpha   90.00
_cell.angle_beta   90.00
_cell.angle_gamma   90.00
#
_symmetry.space_group_name_H-M   'P 1'
#
loop_
_entity.id
_entity.type
_entity.pdbx_description
1 polymer ?
#
loop_
_entity_poly.entity_id
_entity_poly.type
_entity_poly.pdbx_seq_one_letter_code
_entity_poly.pdbx_strand_id
1 'polypeptide(L)'
;MKTEGYTLIELIAVLFLIGLLSVIAVPFWLGFLQRQQIRSAAAQLRSVLGLASSQATKDSIRYAVTVCSSPSDAEEINSIKYSIHPYSQSPVIRK
;
A
#
# COMPACT_ATOMS: atom_id res chain seq x y z
N MET A 1 -29.16 17.04 -40.91
CA MET A 1 -28.64 16.73 -39.55
C MET A 1 -28.12 18.03 -38.96
N LYS A 2 -28.63 18.46 -37.80
CA LYS A 2 -28.15 19.66 -37.12
C LYS A 2 -27.01 19.25 -36.19
N THR A 3 -25.83 19.79 -36.43
CA THR A 3 -24.68 19.69 -35.52
C THR A 3 -24.83 20.81 -34.50
N GLU A 4 -25.22 20.45 -33.29
CA GLU A 4 -25.20 21.35 -32.13
C GLU A 4 -23.73 21.54 -31.72
N GLY A 5 -23.26 22.79 -31.69
CA GLY A 5 -21.91 23.15 -31.24
C GLY A 5 -21.96 23.75 -29.84
N TYR A 6 -20.98 23.41 -28.99
CA TYR A 6 -20.83 24.01 -27.67
C TYR A 6 -20.47 25.49 -27.77
N THR A 7 -21.02 26.31 -26.87
CA THR A 7 -20.70 27.73 -26.81
C THR A 7 -19.39 27.98 -26.06
N LEU A 8 -18.71 29.09 -26.35
CA LEU A 8 -17.47 29.45 -25.65
C LEU A 8 -17.71 29.66 -24.14
N ILE A 9 -18.85 30.24 -23.77
CA ILE A 9 -19.21 30.50 -22.38
C ILE A 9 -19.48 29.20 -21.61
N GLU A 10 -20.05 28.20 -22.25
CA GLU A 10 -20.30 26.89 -21.65
C GLU A 10 -18.99 26.16 -21.32
N LEU A 11 -18.00 26.24 -22.21
CA LEU A 11 -16.68 25.66 -21.97
C LEU A 11 -15.98 26.35 -20.78
N ILE A 12 -16.09 27.68 -20.67
CA ILE A 12 -15.57 28.44 -19.53
C ILE A 12 -16.28 28.03 -18.22
N ALA A 13 -17.60 27.88 -18.24
CA ALA A 13 -18.36 27.45 -17.07
C ALA A 13 -17.97 26.02 -16.60
N VAL A 14 -17.77 25.09 -17.54
CA VAL A 14 -17.30 23.72 -17.23
C VAL A 14 -15.89 23.73 -16.66
N LEU A 15 -14.97 24.52 -17.23
CA LEU A 15 -13.60 24.62 -16.72
C LEU A 15 -13.57 25.21 -15.30
N PHE A 16 -14.43 26.20 -15.02
CA PHE A 16 -14.60 26.75 -13.68
C PHE A 16 -15.08 25.69 -12.67
N LEU A 17 -16.06 24.87 -13.05
CA LEU A 17 -16.56 23.78 -12.20
C LEU A 17 -15.48 22.71 -11.94
N ILE A 18 -14.72 22.32 -12.97
CA ILE A 18 -13.61 21.36 -12.82
C ILE A 18 -12.54 21.94 -11.88
N GLY A 19 -12.21 23.23 -12.02
CA GLY A 19 -11.29 23.91 -11.12
C GLY A 19 -11.75 23.85 -9.67
N LEU A 20 -13.03 24.13 -9.42
CA LEU A 20 -13.63 24.07 -8.07
C LEU A 20 -13.55 22.67 -7.47
N LEU A 21 -13.87 21.64 -8.25
CA LEU A 21 -13.79 20.24 -7.81
C LEU A 21 -12.33 19.81 -7.55
N SER A 22 -11.40 20.26 -8.39
CA SER A 22 -9.97 19.90 -8.30
C SER A 22 -9.34 20.34 -6.98
N VAL A 23 -9.74 21.50 -6.44
CA VAL A 23 -9.26 22.02 -5.14
C VAL A 23 -9.45 20.99 -4.01
N ILE A 24 -10.53 20.22 -4.03
CA ILE A 24 -10.84 19.22 -2.99
C ILE A 24 -10.35 17.82 -3.40
N ALA A 25 -10.42 17.50 -4.69
CA ALA A 25 -10.04 16.18 -5.22
C ALA A 25 -8.55 15.88 -5.03
N VAL A 26 -7.67 16.86 -5.24
CA VAL A 26 -6.21 16.69 -5.13
C VAL A 26 -5.77 16.26 -3.73
N PRO A 27 -6.05 17.02 -2.64
CA PRO A 27 -5.62 16.62 -1.30
C PRO A 27 -6.26 15.30 -0.85
N PHE A 28 -7.49 15.00 -1.28
CA PHE A 28 -8.14 13.72 -1.02
C PHE A 28 -7.34 12.54 -1.62
N TRP A 29 -6.86 12.68 -2.86
CA TRP A 29 -6.07 11.65 -3.53
C TRP A 29 -4.74 11.38 -2.83
N LEU A 30 -4.02 12.45 -2.41
CA LEU A 30 -2.76 12.29 -1.65
C LEU A 30 -2.98 11.52 -0.34
N GLY A 31 -4.03 11.86 0.41
CA GLY A 31 -4.38 11.15 1.65
C GLY A 31 -4.76 9.68 1.40
N PHE A 32 -5.39 9.38 0.26
CA PHE A 32 -5.70 8.00 -0.13
C PHE A 32 -4.43 7.19 -0.42
N LEU A 33 -3.46 7.74 -1.14
CA LEU A 33 -2.18 7.07 -1.43
C LEU A 33 -1.41 6.70 -0.16
N GLN A 34 -1.33 7.61 0.82
CA GLN A 34 -0.68 7.31 2.10
C GLN A 34 -1.37 6.15 2.83
N ARG A 35 -2.71 6.11 2.80
CA ARG A 35 -3.47 5.00 3.40
C ARG A 35 -3.28 3.68 2.64
N GLN A 36 -3.16 3.72 1.31
CA GLN A 36 -2.87 2.54 0.50
C GLN A 36 -1.51 1.94 0.84
N GLN A 37 -0.47 2.77 1.04
CA GLN A 37 0.86 2.30 1.46
C GLN A 37 0.82 1.60 2.84
N ILE A 38 0.07 2.15 3.80
CA ILE A 38 -0.09 1.49 5.11
C ILE A 38 -0.86 0.17 4.96
N ARG A 39 -1.89 0.15 4.10
CA ARG A 39 -2.70 -1.06 3.85
C ARG A 39 -1.89 -2.15 3.14
N SER A 40 -1.05 -1.81 2.17
CA SER A 40 -0.19 -2.78 1.47
C SER A 40 0.82 -3.39 2.43
N ALA A 41 1.47 -2.57 3.26
CA ALA A 41 2.37 -3.03 4.31
C ALA A 41 1.65 -3.98 5.29
N ALA A 42 0.48 -3.58 5.78
CA ALA A 42 -0.30 -4.42 6.69
C ALA A 42 -0.83 -5.71 6.04
N ALA A 43 -1.07 -5.72 4.72
CA ALA A 43 -1.46 -6.91 3.97
C ALA A 43 -0.29 -7.89 3.81
N GLN A 44 0.91 -7.39 3.51
CA GLN A 44 2.13 -8.20 3.46
C GLN A 44 2.40 -8.86 4.82
N LEU A 45 2.34 -8.11 5.92
CA LEU A 45 2.54 -8.67 7.26
C LEU A 45 1.54 -9.79 7.59
N ARG A 46 0.26 -9.61 7.21
CA ARG A 46 -0.77 -10.64 7.39
C ARG A 46 -0.48 -11.91 6.59
N SER A 47 0.03 -11.79 5.37
CA SER A 47 0.37 -12.97 4.56
C SER A 47 1.53 -13.75 5.20
N VAL A 48 2.57 -13.05 5.65
CA VAL A 48 3.73 -13.63 6.34
C VAL A 48 3.32 -14.33 7.63
N LEU A 49 2.47 -13.69 8.44
CA LEU A 49 1.98 -14.28 9.68
C LEU A 49 1.08 -15.50 9.43
N GLY A 50 0.27 -15.47 8.36
CA GLY A 50 -0.50 -16.63 7.91
C GLY A 50 0.40 -17.80 7.51
N LEU A 51 1.48 -17.55 6.77
CA LEU A 51 2.47 -18.56 6.42
C LEU A 51 3.16 -19.15 7.67
N ALA A 52 3.60 -18.30 8.60
CA ALA A 52 4.23 -18.73 9.84
C ALA A 52 3.26 -19.56 10.71
N SER A 53 1.99 -19.15 10.80
CA SER A 53 0.95 -19.89 11.54
C SER A 53 0.66 -21.24 10.89
N SER A 54 0.64 -21.30 9.55
CA SER A 54 0.49 -22.55 8.81
C SER A 54 1.66 -23.51 9.07
N GLN A 55 2.90 -23.01 9.06
CA GLN A 55 4.09 -23.80 9.39
C GLN A 55 4.08 -24.28 10.85
N ALA A 56 3.72 -23.40 11.79
CA ALA A 56 3.59 -23.75 13.20
C ALA A 56 2.56 -24.87 13.45
N THR A 57 1.45 -24.84 12.71
CA THR A 57 0.41 -25.87 12.81
C THR A 57 0.88 -27.20 12.19
N LYS A 58 1.63 -27.16 11.09
CA LYS A 58 2.20 -28.36 10.46
C LYS A 58 3.23 -29.05 11.35
N ASP A 59 4.12 -28.29 11.95
CA ASP A 59 5.26 -28.84 12.70
C ASP A 59 4.98 -28.96 14.20
N SER A 60 3.84 -28.45 14.68
CA SER A 60 3.49 -28.35 16.11
C SER A 60 4.56 -27.65 16.96
N ILE A 61 5.31 -26.72 16.36
CA ILE A 61 6.40 -25.96 16.99
C ILE A 61 6.06 -24.46 16.90
N ARG A 62 6.51 -23.67 17.88
CA ARG A 62 6.34 -22.21 17.86
C ARG A 62 7.27 -21.58 16.82
N TYR A 63 6.71 -20.78 15.92
CA TYR A 63 7.46 -19.95 14.99
C TYR A 63 7.42 -18.48 15.40
N ALA A 64 8.56 -17.80 15.30
CA ALA A 64 8.69 -16.37 15.51
C ALA A 64 8.83 -15.66 14.15
N VAL A 65 8.12 -14.54 14.00
CA VAL A 65 8.22 -13.66 12.83
C VAL A 65 8.89 -12.37 13.29
N THR A 66 10.06 -12.07 12.75
CA THR A 66 10.75 -10.81 13.02
C THR A 66 10.65 -9.90 11.81
N VAL A 67 10.12 -8.70 12.03
CA VAL A 67 10.02 -7.65 11.01
C VAL A 67 11.20 -6.71 11.19
N CYS A 68 11.98 -6.53 10.12
CA CYS A 68 13.07 -5.57 10.12
C CYS A 68 12.59 -4.27 9.45
N SER A 69 12.93 -3.13 10.04
CA SER A 69 12.77 -1.84 9.36
C SER A 69 13.57 -1.89 8.05
N SER A 70 12.87 -1.73 6.92
CA SER A 70 13.53 -1.45 5.65
C SER A 70 13.97 0.02 5.70
N PRO A 71 15.25 0.34 5.45
CA PRO A 71 15.69 1.73 5.39
C PRO A 71 14.98 2.45 4.24
N SER A 72 14.72 3.75 4.40
CA SER A 72 14.06 4.61 3.40
C SER A 72 14.75 4.64 2.03
N ASP A 73 16.01 4.19 1.98
CA ASP A 73 16.89 4.20 0.81
C ASP A 73 16.99 2.82 0.14
N ALA A 74 16.20 1.84 0.58
CA ALA A 74 16.10 0.56 -0.11
C ALA A 74 15.42 0.76 -1.47
N GLU A 75 16.10 0.27 -2.52
CA GLU A 75 15.70 0.31 -3.94
C GLU A 75 14.27 -0.24 -4.20
N GLU A 76 13.73 -0.98 -3.24
CA GLU A 76 12.37 -1.49 -3.21
C GLU A 76 11.56 -0.85 -2.06
N ILE A 77 10.96 0.30 -2.35
CA ILE A 77 10.23 1.17 -1.39
C ILE A 77 9.01 0.47 -0.75
N ASN A 78 8.68 -0.77 -1.15
CA ASN A 78 7.42 -1.42 -0.81
C ASN A 78 7.55 -2.89 -0.37
N SER A 79 8.75 -3.41 -0.09
CA SER A 79 8.92 -4.76 0.46
C SER A 79 9.20 -4.72 1.96
N ILE A 80 8.30 -5.31 2.75
CA ILE A 80 8.58 -5.56 4.17
C ILE A 80 9.61 -6.69 4.25
N LYS A 81 10.74 -6.40 4.91
CA LYS A 81 11.76 -7.41 5.18
C LYS A 81 11.38 -8.21 6.42
N TYR A 82 11.18 -9.51 6.26
CA TYR A 82 10.78 -10.41 7.34
C TYR A 82 11.64 -11.67 7.38
N SER A 83 11.82 -12.22 8.58
CA SER A 83 12.37 -13.57 8.78
C SER A 83 11.41 -14.41 9.62
N ILE A 84 11.17 -15.65 9.17
CA ILE A 84 10.40 -16.66 9.90
C ILE A 84 11.40 -17.70 10.38
N HIS A 85 11.45 -17.93 11.69
CA HIS A 85 12.34 -18.93 12.29
C HIS A 85 11.61 -19.67 13.42
N PRO A 86 11.91 -20.97 13.65
CA PRO A 86 11.41 -21.66 14.82
C PRO A 86 11.94 -20.96 16.08
N TYR A 87 11.12 -20.83 17.11
CA TYR A 87 11.46 -20.13 18.36
C TYR A 87 12.74 -20.68 19.03
N SER A 88 13.11 -21.92 18.72
CA SER A 88 14.33 -22.59 19.21
C SER A 88 15.63 -22.13 18.50
N GLN A 89 15.54 -21.46 17.34
CA GLN A 89 16.71 -21.01 16.56
C GLN A 89 16.73 -19.47 16.46
N SER A 90 17.89 -18.87 16.72
CA SER A 90 18.08 -17.40 16.65
C SER A 90 17.92 -16.87 15.21
N PRO A 91 17.51 -15.59 15.02
CA PRO A 91 17.09 -15.09 13.70
C PRO A 91 18.27 -14.99 12.71
N VAL A 92 18.11 -15.53 11.49
CA VAL A 92 19.00 -15.25 10.35
C VAL A 92 18.33 -14.22 9.44
N ILE A 93 18.88 -13.01 9.38
CA ILE A 93 18.38 -11.92 8.51
C ILE A 93 18.87 -12.22 7.08
N ARG A 94 17.99 -12.65 6.17
CA ARG A 94 18.33 -12.71 4.73
C ARG A 94 18.30 -11.29 4.17
N LYS A 95 19.38 -10.91 3.49
CA LYS A 95 19.52 -9.56 2.90
C LYS A 95 18.52 -9.33 1.78
#